data_AF-A0A5N8YNN2-F1
#
_entry.id   AF-A0A5N8YNN2-F1
#
_cell.length_a   1.000
_cell.length_b   1.000
_cell.length_c   1.000
_cell.angle_alpha   90.00
_cell.angle_beta   90.00
_cell.angle_gamma   90.00
#
_symmetry.space_group_name_H-M   'P 1'
#
loop_
_entity.id
_entity.type
_entity.pdbx_description
1 polymer ?
#
loop_
_entity_poly.entity_id
_entity_poly.type
_entity_poly.pdbx_seq_one_letter_code
_entity_poly.pdbx_strand_id
1 'polypeptide(L)'
;MLPDARSRLTHCFSVVFPELEEQEIPVSSIASVGAWDSLASINLYSLVEEEFGVEINMDDLENLISFELILGYIEGGNDAS
;
A
#
# COMPACT_ATOMS: atom_id res chain seq x y z
N MET A 1 16.50 13.51 -6.50
CA MET A 1 15.39 13.62 -5.54
C MET A 1 14.65 12.31 -5.64
N LEU A 2 14.82 11.41 -4.67
CA LEU A 2 14.10 10.14 -4.70
C LEU A 2 12.61 10.45 -4.51
N PRO A 3 11.70 9.89 -5.30
CA PRO A 3 10.27 10.06 -5.07
C PRO A 3 9.93 9.59 -3.65
N ASP A 4 9.18 10.40 -2.92
CA ASP A 4 8.73 10.08 -1.56
C ASP A 4 7.97 8.74 -1.57
N ALA A 5 8.18 7.89 -0.56
CA ALA A 5 7.54 6.57 -0.45
C ALA A 5 6.02 6.66 -0.63
N ARG A 6 5.39 7.71 -0.10
CA ARG A 6 3.98 8.04 -0.29
C ARG A 6 3.56 8.09 -1.76
N SER A 7 4.33 8.74 -2.64
CA SER A 7 3.94 8.94 -4.04
C SER A 7 4.02 7.65 -4.84
N ARG A 8 5.02 6.81 -4.53
CA ARG A 8 5.14 5.47 -5.11
C ARG A 8 4.00 4.57 -4.64
N LEU A 9 3.66 4.64 -3.35
CA LEU A 9 2.55 3.88 -2.80
C LEU A 9 1.22 4.34 -3.43
N THR A 10 1.00 5.64 -3.59
CA THR A 10 -0.17 6.19 -4.29
C THR A 10 -0.28 5.65 -5.71
N HIS A 11 0.83 5.56 -6.44
CA HIS A 11 0.84 4.97 -7.77
C HIS A 11 0.45 3.48 -7.74
N CYS A 12 0.96 2.70 -6.79
CA CYS A 12 0.57 1.28 -6.62
C CYS A 12 -0.94 1.14 -6.40
N PHE A 13 -1.50 1.98 -5.53
CA PHE A 13 -2.94 2.02 -5.28
C PHE A 13 -3.74 2.40 -6.53
N SER A 14 -3.29 3.39 -7.30
CA SER A 14 -3.98 3.78 -8.55
C SER A 14 -3.97 2.67 -9.61
N VAL A 15 -2.93 1.83 -9.64
CA VAL A 15 -2.86 0.67 -10.54
C VAL A 15 -3.86 -0.42 -10.14
N VAL A 16 -3.99 -0.70 -8.84
CA VAL A 16 -4.89 -1.75 -8.32
C VAL A 16 -6.33 -1.26 -8.24
N PHE A 17 -6.52 0.00 -7.89
CA PHE A 17 -7.79 0.67 -7.70
C PHE A 17 -7.91 1.86 -8.65
N PRO A 18 -8.13 1.62 -9.95
CA PRO A 18 -8.26 2.69 -10.94
C PRO A 18 -9.51 3.58 -10.71
N GLU A 19 -10.44 3.14 -9.87
CA GLU A 19 -11.64 3.88 -9.48
C GLU A 19 -11.40 4.89 -8.35
N LEU A 20 -10.27 4.80 -7.64
CA LEU A 20 -9.92 5.75 -6.58
C LEU A 20 -9.18 6.96 -7.14
N GLU A 21 -9.58 8.15 -6.71
CA GLU A 21 -8.82 9.36 -7.02
C GLU A 21 -7.55 9.45 -6.16
N GLU A 22 -6.50 10.06 -6.70
CA GLU A 22 -5.21 10.27 -5.99
C GLU A 22 -5.36 10.96 -4.63
N GLN A 23 -6.39 11.80 -4.48
CA GLN A 23 -6.72 12.49 -3.23
C GLN A 23 -7.43 11.61 -2.20
N GLU A 24 -8.10 10.54 -2.64
CA GLU A 24 -8.81 9.60 -1.76
C GLU A 24 -7.92 8.44 -1.32
N ILE A 25 -6.93 8.07 -2.14
CA ILE A 25 -5.94 7.03 -1.83
C ILE A 25 -5.30 7.19 -0.43
N PRO A 26 -4.76 8.35 -0.02
CA PRO A 26 -4.08 8.45 1.27
C PRO A 26 -5.01 8.29 2.49
N VAL A 27 -6.32 8.49 2.32
CA VAL A 27 -7.33 8.28 3.37
C VAL A 27 -8.10 6.97 3.18
N SER A 28 -7.71 6.17 2.19
CA SER A 28 -8.39 4.93 1.84
C SER A 28 -8.01 3.79 2.79
N SER A 29 -9.01 2.97 3.09
CA SER A 29 -8.89 1.79 3.94
C SER A 29 -9.79 0.69 3.40
N ILE A 30 -9.54 -0.56 3.79
CA ILE A 30 -10.35 -1.72 3.41
C ILE A 30 -11.83 -1.55 3.76
N ALA A 31 -12.13 -0.74 4.79
CA ALA A 31 -13.49 -0.44 5.22
C ALA A 31 -14.17 0.64 4.35
N SER A 32 -13.40 1.55 3.75
CA SER A 32 -13.92 2.62 2.89
C SER A 32 -13.95 2.23 1.41
N VAL A 33 -13.04 1.35 0.99
CA VAL A 33 -12.91 0.92 -0.40
C VAL A 33 -13.60 -0.43 -0.57
N GLY A 34 -14.82 -0.43 -1.10
CA GLY A 34 -15.56 -1.66 -1.35
C GLY A 34 -14.89 -2.60 -2.36
N ALA A 35 -14.03 -2.08 -3.24
CA ALA A 35 -13.22 -2.87 -4.18
C ALA A 35 -12.00 -3.54 -3.53
N TRP A 36 -11.69 -3.21 -2.27
CA TRP A 36 -10.55 -3.75 -1.53
C TRP A 36 -10.90 -5.12 -0.94
N ASP A 37 -11.05 -6.10 -1.82
CA ASP A 37 -11.22 -7.51 -1.48
C ASP A 37 -9.87 -8.20 -1.25
N SER A 38 -9.89 -9.45 -0.76
CA SER A 38 -8.67 -10.25 -0.55
C SER A 38 -7.78 -10.35 -1.80
N LEU A 39 -8.35 -10.37 -3.01
CA LEU A 39 -7.58 -10.41 -4.26
C LEU A 39 -6.89 -9.07 -4.55
N ALA A 40 -7.59 -7.96 -4.32
CA ALA A 40 -7.03 -6.63 -4.50
C ALA A 40 -5.90 -6.37 -3.49
N SER A 41 -6.09 -6.82 -2.23
CA SER A 41 -5.03 -6.82 -1.22
C SER A 41 -3.79 -7.56 -1.70
N ILE A 42 -3.92 -8.82 -2.15
CA ILE A 42 -2.79 -9.61 -2.64
C ILE A 42 -2.07 -8.90 -3.80
N ASN A 43 -2.81 -8.39 -4.78
CA ASN A 43 -2.21 -7.66 -5.92
C ASN A 43 -1.48 -6.39 -5.47
N LEU A 44 -2.07 -5.63 -4.55
CA LEU A 44 -1.46 -4.42 -4.00
C LEU A 44 -0.17 -4.75 -3.27
N TYR A 45 -0.19 -5.76 -2.40
CA TYR A 45 0.98 -6.16 -1.64
C TYR A 45 2.09 -6.66 -2.56
N SER A 46 1.80 -7.52 -3.55
CA SER A 46 2.79 -7.93 -4.53
C SER A 46 3.38 -6.75 -5.31
N LEU A 47 2.58 -5.76 -5.68
CA LEU A 47 3.08 -4.55 -6.34
C LEU A 47 4.01 -3.74 -5.42
N VAL A 48 3.63 -3.61 -4.14
CA VAL A 48 4.42 -2.91 -3.13
C VAL A 48 5.73 -3.64 -2.82
N GLU A 49 5.70 -4.97 -2.71
CA GLU A 49 6.90 -5.80 -2.55
C GLU A 49 7.88 -5.59 -3.71
N GLU A 50 7.38 -5.61 -4.95
CA GLU A 50 8.20 -5.39 -6.15
C GLU A 50 8.72 -3.95 -6.27
N GLU A 51 7.88 -2.94 -6.01
CA GLU A 51 8.27 -1.53 -6.07
C GLU A 51 9.29 -1.20 -4.98
N PHE A 52 9.02 -1.57 -3.73
CA PHE A 52 9.84 -1.15 -2.59
C PHE A 52 10.95 -2.15 -2.24
N GLY A 53 10.92 -3.36 -2.80
CA GLY A 53 11.86 -4.42 -2.46
C GLY A 53 11.69 -4.93 -1.03
N VAL A 54 10.47 -4.86 -0.50
CA VAL A 54 10.10 -5.34 0.84
C VAL A 54 9.45 -6.72 0.73
N GLU A 55 9.44 -7.47 1.83
CA GLU A 55 8.73 -8.75 1.92
C GLU A 55 7.66 -8.60 2.99
N ILE A 56 6.39 -8.67 2.59
CA ILE A 56 5.26 -8.45 3.49
C ILE A 56 4.72 -9.83 3.90
N ASN A 57 4.83 -10.16 5.18
CA ASN A 57 4.35 -11.44 5.71
C ASN A 57 2.82 -11.49 5.73
N MET A 58 2.24 -12.69 5.61
CA MET A 58 0.78 -12.86 5.67
C MET A 58 0.16 -12.30 6.97
N ASP A 59 0.84 -12.43 8.10
CA ASP A 59 0.43 -11.80 9.36
C ASP A 59 0.41 -10.27 9.29
N ASP A 60 1.34 -9.65 8.56
CA ASP A 60 1.35 -8.20 8.31
C ASP A 60 0.21 -7.82 7.33
N LEU A 61 -0.04 -8.62 6.28
CA LEU A 61 -1.11 -8.36 5.30
C LEU A 61 -2.49 -8.18 5.97
N GLU A 62 -2.76 -8.94 7.04
CA GLU A 62 -4.01 -8.82 7.82
C GLU A 62 -4.09 -7.50 8.61
N ASN A 63 -2.94 -6.92 8.95
CA ASN A 63 -2.85 -5.64 9.66
C ASN A 63 -2.72 -4.44 8.70
N LEU A 64 -2.26 -4.64 7.46
CA LEU A 64 -2.05 -3.59 6.46
C LEU A 64 -3.32 -3.16 5.71
N ILE A 65 -4.39 -2.92 6.46
CA ILE A 65 -5.74 -2.64 5.94
C ILE A 65 -6.00 -1.17 5.56
N SER A 66 -4.98 -0.31 5.59
CA SER A 66 -5.09 1.12 5.33
C SER A 66 -3.82 1.65 4.69
N PHE A 67 -3.95 2.70 3.86
CA PHE A 67 -2.80 3.35 3.22
C PHE A 67 -1.73 3.78 4.23
N GLU A 68 -2.14 4.42 5.33
CA GLU A 68 -1.23 4.90 6.37
C GLU A 68 -0.44 3.77 7.04
N LEU A 69 -1.07 2.60 7.25
CA LEU A 69 -0.42 1.43 7.84
C LEU A 69 0.64 0.85 6.91
N ILE A 70 0.32 0.76 5.61
CA ILE A 70 1.28 0.29 4.59
C ILE A 70 2.43 1.27 4.46
N LEU A 71 2.15 2.58 4.41
CA LEU A 71 3.19 3.60 4.37
C LEU A 71 4.10 3.54 5.60
N GLY A 72 3.51 3.44 6.79
CA GLY A 72 4.25 3.28 8.04
C GLY A 72 5.10 2.02 8.08
N TYR A 73 4.63 0.92 7.48
CA TYR A 73 5.40 -0.32 7.35
C TYR A 73 6.62 -0.14 6.45
N ILE A 74 6.43 0.48 5.28
CA ILE A 74 7.50 0.76 4.31
C ILE A 74 8.55 1.72 4.91
N GLU A 75 8.09 2.80 5.56
CA GLU A 75 8.98 3.80 6.15
C GLU A 75 9.66 3.28 7.42
N GLY A 76 8.95 2.52 8.25
CA GLY A 76 9.48 1.92 9.48
C GLY A 76 10.45 0.77 9.22
N GLY A 77 10.28 0.01 8.15
CA GLY A 77 11.23 -1.02 7.71
C GLY A 77 12.55 -0.44 7.18
N ASN A 78 12.56 0.84 6.80
CA ASN A 78 13.74 1.54 6.28
C ASN A 78 14.62 2.18 7.38
N ASP A 79 14.24 2.10 8.66
CA ASP A 79 15.00 2.62 9.82
C ASP A 79 15.82 1.53 10.56
N ALA A 80 16.08 0.39 9.91
CA ALA A 80 16.98 -0.64 10.43
C ALA A 80 18.26 -0.74 9.58
N SER A 81 19.14 0.25 9.68
CA SER A 81 20.54 0.17 9.21
C SER A 81 21.47 1.06 10.04
#